data_AF-A0A917JJZ4-F1
#
_entry.id   AF-A0A917JJZ4-F1
#
_cell.length_a   1.000
_cell.length_b   1.000
_cell.length_c   1.000
_cell.angle_alpha   90.00
_cell.angle_beta   90.00
_cell.angle_gamma   90.00
#
_symmetry.space_group_name_H-M   'P 1'
#
loop_
_entity.id
_entity.type
_entity.pdbx_description
1 polymer ?
#
loop_
_entity_poly.entity_id
_entity_poly.type
_entity_poly.pdbx_seq_one_letter_code
_entity_poly.pdbx_strand_id
1 'polypeptide(L)'
;MTNGFGVDLSALQSLEDSVRAAVSQLSDMNPWGFEAAGKQGAGLATECSDAANDCGDPNLEAALCEFGGRWELGLRTLVQDGLTAADLIAEVRAEYQTLDDNTALEVLRIVGGL
;
A
#
# COMPACT_ATOMS: atom_id res chain seq x y z
N MET A 1 -1.82 -6.37 35.67
CA MET A 1 -0.94 -5.74 34.66
C MET A 1 -1.85 -4.98 33.73
N THR A 2 -1.64 -3.68 33.63
CA THR A 2 -2.47 -2.71 32.89
C THR A 2 -2.50 -3.08 31.41
N ASN A 3 -3.67 -3.48 30.91
CA ASN A 3 -3.93 -3.56 29.48
C ASN A 3 -3.93 -2.11 28.96
N GLY A 4 -2.80 -1.65 28.41
CA GLY A 4 -2.70 -0.38 27.69
C GLY A 4 -3.80 -0.28 26.65
N PHE A 5 -4.57 0.81 26.69
CA PHE A 5 -5.72 1.27 25.86
C PHE A 5 -6.64 0.27 25.12
N GLY A 6 -6.50 -1.05 25.27
CA GLY A 6 -7.22 -2.10 24.54
C GLY A 6 -6.77 -2.32 23.09
N VAL A 7 -5.70 -1.67 22.62
CA VAL A 7 -5.22 -1.78 21.23
C VAL A 7 -4.09 -2.78 21.11
N ASP A 8 -4.24 -3.73 20.17
CA ASP A 8 -3.21 -4.72 19.87
C ASP A 8 -2.21 -4.16 18.85
N LEU A 9 -1.08 -3.65 19.35
CA LEU A 9 0.02 -3.13 18.53
C LEU A 9 0.62 -4.19 17.59
N SER A 10 0.57 -5.47 17.99
CA SER A 10 1.07 -6.57 17.15
C SER A 10 0.13 -6.85 15.97
N ALA A 11 -1.18 -6.72 16.19
CA ALA A 11 -2.17 -6.79 15.11
C ALA A 11 -2.01 -5.61 14.15
N LEU A 12 -1.74 -4.39 14.65
CA LEU A 12 -1.45 -3.22 13.80
C LEU A 12 -0.18 -3.41 12.97
N GLN A 13 0.89 -3.97 13.54
CA GLN A 13 2.09 -4.34 12.80
C GLN A 13 1.81 -5.38 11.71
N SER A 14 1.10 -6.46 12.05
CA SER A 14 0.76 -7.49 11.07
C SER A 14 -0.11 -6.94 9.93
N LEU A 15 -0.99 -5.98 10.21
CA LEU A 15 -1.82 -5.32 9.21
C LEU A 15 -0.97 -4.43 8.30
N GLU A 16 -0.08 -3.60 8.87
CA GLU A 16 0.88 -2.79 8.09
C GLU A 16 1.69 -3.67 7.13
N ASP A 17 2.28 -4.75 7.65
CA ASP A 17 3.12 -5.66 6.87
C ASP A 17 2.33 -6.30 5.72
N SER A 18 1.08 -6.69 5.99
CA SER A 18 0.20 -7.29 4.98
C SER A 18 -0.16 -6.31 3.87
N VAL A 19 -0.44 -5.05 4.21
CA VAL A 19 -0.72 -4.00 3.22
C VAL A 19 0.52 -3.71 2.39
N ARG A 20 1.69 -3.57 3.01
CA ARG A 20 2.95 -3.34 2.29
C ARG A 20 3.31 -4.52 1.38
N ALA A 21 3.07 -5.76 1.82
CA ALA A 21 3.28 -6.94 0.99
C ALA A 21 2.36 -6.96 -0.24
N ALA A 22 1.07 -6.61 -0.07
CA ALA A 22 0.13 -6.49 -1.18
C ALA A 22 0.55 -5.38 -2.16
N VAL A 23 0.95 -4.21 -1.63
CA VAL A 23 1.47 -3.10 -2.44
C VAL A 23 2.72 -3.50 -3.21
N SER A 24 3.63 -4.27 -2.61
CA SER A 24 4.83 -4.76 -3.28
C SER A 24 4.46 -5.62 -4.49
N GLN A 25 3.52 -6.56 -4.33
CA GLN A 25 3.06 -7.40 -5.44
C GLN A 25 2.39 -6.57 -6.55
N LEU A 26 1.59 -5.56 -6.20
CA LEU A 26 0.99 -4.65 -7.17
C LEU A 26 2.02 -3.76 -7.86
N SER A 27 3.09 -3.39 -7.15
CA SER A 27 4.20 -2.60 -7.70
C SER A 27 5.02 -3.40 -8.69
N ASP A 28 5.17 -4.73 -8.48
CA ASP A 28 5.81 -5.63 -9.45
C ASP A 28 5.02 -5.73 -10.77
N MET A 29 3.72 -5.45 -10.72
CA MET A 29 2.84 -5.35 -11.90
C MET A 29 2.85 -3.95 -12.55
N ASN A 30 3.49 -2.96 -11.92
CA ASN A 30 3.44 -1.58 -12.35
C ASN A 30 4.75 -1.16 -13.04
N PRO A 31 4.74 -0.69 -14.30
CA PRO A 31 5.97 -0.34 -15.03
C PRO A 31 6.61 1.01 -14.62
N TRP A 32 6.12 1.70 -13.59
CA TRP A 32 6.52 3.08 -13.30
C TRP A 32 7.69 3.19 -12.32
N GLY A 33 8.79 3.82 -12.77
CA GLY A 33 9.75 4.51 -11.88
C GLY A 33 10.95 3.72 -11.36
N PHE A 34 11.07 2.42 -11.63
CA PHE A 34 12.31 1.68 -11.37
C PHE A 34 12.78 0.97 -12.63
N GLU A 35 14.03 1.27 -13.00
CA GLU A 35 14.75 0.69 -14.14
C GLU A 35 14.48 -0.82 -14.27
N ALA A 36 14.00 -1.22 -15.45
CA ALA A 36 13.99 -2.59 -15.96
C ALA A 36 13.14 -3.67 -15.24
N ALA A 37 12.32 -3.36 -14.22
CA ALA A 37 11.80 -4.38 -13.30
C ALA A 37 10.28 -4.64 -13.30
N GLY A 38 9.56 -4.40 -14.40
CA GLY A 38 8.17 -4.86 -14.55
C GLY A 38 8.04 -6.22 -15.23
N LYS A 39 8.79 -7.28 -14.90
CA LYS A 39 8.75 -8.53 -15.71
C LYS A 39 7.38 -9.23 -15.78
N GLN A 40 6.46 -8.94 -14.86
CA GLN A 40 5.11 -9.53 -14.84
C GLN A 40 3.98 -8.57 -15.28
N GLY A 41 4.21 -7.26 -15.30
CA GLY A 41 3.22 -6.26 -15.72
C GLY A 41 3.75 -5.18 -16.67
N ALA A 42 4.96 -5.35 -17.22
CA ALA A 42 5.49 -4.53 -18.28
C ALA A 42 4.58 -4.66 -19.49
N GLY A 43 3.69 -3.67 -19.62
CA GLY A 43 3.06 -3.37 -20.87
C GLY A 43 1.67 -3.91 -21.03
N LEU A 44 0.79 -3.99 -20.02
CA LEU A 44 -0.63 -4.21 -20.39
C LEU A 44 -1.13 -3.06 -21.28
N ALA A 45 -0.81 -1.81 -20.96
CA ALA A 45 -1.17 -0.70 -21.86
C ALA A 45 -0.40 -0.72 -23.18
N THR A 46 0.88 -1.09 -23.14
CA THR A 46 1.70 -1.25 -24.35
C THR A 46 1.18 -2.38 -25.24
N GLU A 47 0.92 -3.56 -24.70
CA GLU A 47 0.31 -4.72 -25.36
C GLU A 47 -1.09 -4.40 -25.86
N CYS A 48 -1.88 -3.63 -25.11
CA CYS A 48 -3.18 -3.17 -25.58
C CYS A 48 -3.03 -2.19 -26.75
N SER A 49 -2.03 -1.30 -26.72
CA SER A 49 -1.72 -0.38 -27.82
C SER A 49 -1.16 -1.12 -29.04
N ASP A 50 -0.32 -2.13 -28.84
CA ASP A 50 0.24 -2.95 -29.90
C ASP A 50 -0.85 -3.81 -30.53
N ALA A 51 -1.68 -4.47 -29.72
CA ALA A 51 -2.83 -5.25 -30.18
C ALA A 51 -3.89 -4.39 -30.87
N ALA A 52 -4.10 -3.14 -30.42
CA ALA A 52 -5.00 -2.21 -31.07
C ALA A 52 -4.62 -2.06 -32.56
N ASN A 53 -3.34 -1.83 -32.87
CA ASN A 53 -2.89 -1.65 -34.25
C ASN A 53 -3.19 -2.85 -35.18
N ASP A 54 -3.37 -4.04 -34.62
CA ASP A 54 -3.65 -5.27 -35.36
C ASP A 54 -5.16 -5.58 -35.49
N CYS A 55 -6.03 -4.81 -34.82
CA CYS A 55 -7.47 -5.09 -34.75
C CYS A 55 -8.25 -4.72 -36.03
N GLY A 56 -7.81 -3.69 -36.77
CA GLY A 56 -8.43 -3.23 -38.02
C GLY A 56 -9.83 -2.62 -37.90
N ASP A 57 -10.36 -2.49 -36.68
CA ASP A 57 -11.58 -1.76 -36.34
C ASP A 57 -11.24 -0.56 -35.44
N PRO A 58 -11.53 0.68 -35.87
CA PRO A 58 -11.18 1.89 -35.12
C PRO A 58 -11.82 2.00 -33.74
N ASN A 59 -12.99 1.39 -33.52
CA ASN A 59 -13.65 1.43 -32.21
C ASN A 59 -13.00 0.44 -31.25
N LEU A 60 -12.62 -0.74 -31.73
CA LEU A 60 -11.89 -1.74 -30.96
C LEU A 60 -10.49 -1.23 -30.59
N GLU A 61 -9.80 -0.58 -31.54
CA GLU A 61 -8.55 0.14 -31.30
C GLU A 61 -8.66 1.14 -30.16
N ALA A 62 -9.65 2.04 -30.23
CA ALA A 62 -9.88 3.05 -29.20
C ALA A 62 -10.19 2.43 -27.83
N ALA A 63 -11.01 1.36 -27.81
CA ALA A 63 -11.38 0.69 -26.57
C ALA A 63 -10.19 0.00 -25.89
N LEU A 64 -9.29 -0.63 -26.65
CA LEU A 64 -8.09 -1.27 -26.11
C LEU A 64 -7.10 -0.24 -25.53
N CYS A 65 -6.86 0.85 -26.25
CA CYS A 65 -6.03 1.95 -25.78
C CYS A 65 -6.61 2.58 -24.50
N GLU A 66 -7.92 2.81 -24.45
CA GLU A 66 -8.59 3.35 -23.26
C GLU A 66 -8.50 2.40 -22.06
N PHE A 67 -8.71 1.09 -22.30
CA PHE A 67 -8.58 0.08 -21.26
C PHE A 67 -7.18 0.05 -20.66
N GLY A 68 -6.14 0.00 -21.51
CA GLY A 68 -4.74 0.01 -21.09
C GLY A 68 -4.42 1.23 -20.23
N GLY A 69 -4.83 2.43 -20.67
CA GLY A 69 -4.61 3.67 -19.92
C GLY A 69 -5.35 3.70 -18.57
N ARG A 70 -6.60 3.24 -18.52
CA ARG A 70 -7.37 3.17 -17.25
C ARG A 70 -6.78 2.15 -16.27
N TRP A 71 -6.28 1.02 -16.78
CA TRP A 71 -5.63 0.00 -15.97
C TRP A 71 -4.39 0.55 -15.26
N GLU A 72 -3.50 1.22 -15.99
CA GLU A 72 -2.29 1.81 -15.41
C GLU A 72 -2.60 2.86 -14.35
N LEU A 73 -3.59 3.73 -14.64
CA LEU A 73 -4.02 4.74 -13.68
C LEU A 73 -4.59 4.10 -12.41
N GLY A 74 -5.45 3.09 -12.57
CA GLY A 74 -6.05 2.38 -11.44
C GLY A 74 -5.01 1.68 -10.57
N LEU A 75 -4.04 1.00 -11.18
CA LEU A 75 -2.96 0.32 -10.45
C LEU A 75 -2.09 1.32 -9.69
N ARG A 76 -1.78 2.47 -10.29
CA ARG A 76 -1.04 3.56 -9.63
C ARG A 76 -1.79 4.06 -8.40
N THR A 77 -3.06 4.39 -8.54
CA THR A 77 -3.88 4.88 -7.43
C THR A 77 -3.94 3.83 -6.32
N LEU A 78 -4.13 2.55 -6.66
CA LEU A 78 -4.18 1.47 -5.68
C LEU A 78 -2.87 1.31 -4.89
N VAL A 79 -1.72 1.43 -5.56
CA VAL A 79 -0.39 1.40 -4.91
C VAL A 79 -0.23 2.62 -3.98
N GLN A 80 -0.58 3.82 -4.44
CA GLN A 80 -0.47 5.05 -3.65
C GLN A 80 -1.38 5.04 -2.42
N ASP A 81 -2.64 4.63 -2.59
CA ASP A 81 -3.61 4.52 -1.52
C ASP A 81 -3.19 3.44 -0.51
N GLY A 82 -2.65 2.32 -1.00
CA GLY A 82 -2.13 1.24 -0.16
C GLY A 82 -0.94 1.68 0.70
N LEU A 83 0.02 2.42 0.13
CA LEU A 83 1.13 3.00 0.89
C LEU A 83 0.62 3.99 1.94
N THR A 84 -0.30 4.87 1.55
CA THR A 84 -0.91 5.85 2.46
C THR A 84 -1.62 5.16 3.62
N ALA A 85 -2.36 4.08 3.35
CA ALA A 85 -3.02 3.29 4.38
C ALA A 85 -2.01 2.63 5.34
N ALA A 86 -0.92 2.04 4.81
CA ALA A 86 0.14 1.46 5.62
C ALA A 86 0.81 2.50 6.54
N ASP A 87 1.07 3.70 6.01
CA ASP A 87 1.69 4.78 6.78
C ASP A 87 0.76 5.29 7.88
N LEU A 88 -0.54 5.43 7.63
CA LEU A 88 -1.53 5.77 8.67
C LEU A 88 -1.61 4.69 9.77
N ILE A 89 -1.53 3.40 9.41
CA ILE A 89 -1.49 2.32 10.39
C ILE A 89 -0.24 2.43 11.26
N ALA A 90 0.92 2.72 10.65
CA ALA A 90 2.18 2.90 11.36
C ALA A 90 2.13 4.10 12.31
N GLU A 91 1.55 5.22 11.88
CA GLU A 91 1.34 6.43 12.70
C GLU A 91 0.46 6.11 13.91
N VAL A 92 -0.71 5.50 13.69
CA VAL A 92 -1.62 5.11 14.78
C VAL A 92 -0.93 4.16 15.76
N ARG A 93 -0.16 3.18 15.28
CA ARG A 93 0.61 2.28 16.16
C ARG A 93 1.61 3.06 17.02
N ALA A 94 2.34 4.01 16.42
CA ALA A 94 3.34 4.82 17.13
C ALA A 94 2.70 5.72 18.19
N GLU A 95 1.52 6.28 17.93
CA GLU A 95 0.75 7.06 18.90
C GLU A 95 0.37 6.21 20.13
N TYR A 96 -0.21 5.02 19.92
CA TYR A 96 -0.57 4.14 21.02
C TYR A 96 0.65 3.65 21.80
N GLN A 97 1.76 3.35 21.12
CA GLN A 97 2.99 2.95 21.79
C GLN A 97 3.56 4.06 22.67
N THR A 98 3.53 5.30 22.19
CA THR A 98 3.95 6.48 22.97
C THR A 98 3.04 6.69 24.20
N LEU A 99 1.73 6.49 24.05
CA LEU A 99 0.77 6.59 25.14
C LEU A 99 0.99 5.52 26.22
N ASP A 100 1.27 4.28 25.82
CA ASP A 100 1.57 3.19 26.74
C ASP A 100 2.89 3.42 27.49
N ASP A 101 3.93 3.88 26.79
CA ASP A 101 5.23 4.20 27.39
C ASP A 101 5.11 5.34 28.43
N ASN A 102 4.38 6.40 28.09
CA ASN A 102 4.13 7.51 29.01
C ASN A 102 3.31 7.07 30.24
N THR A 103 2.30 6.24 30.04
CA THR A 103 1.49 5.69 31.14
C THR A 103 2.34 4.81 32.05
N ALA A 104 3.20 3.96 31.50
CA ALA A 104 4.12 3.13 32.26
C ALA A 104 5.11 3.96 33.10
N LEU A 105 5.64 5.05 32.53
CA LEU A 105 6.51 5.99 33.22
C LEU A 105 5.79 6.71 34.37
N GLU A 106 4.54 7.14 34.18
CA GLU A 106 3.75 7.76 35.24
C GLU A 106 3.43 6.80 36.38
N VAL A 107 3.06 5.55 36.07
CA VAL A 107 2.83 4.51 37.09
C VAL A 107 4.11 4.24 37.89
N LEU A 108 5.27 4.12 37.22
CA LEU A 108 6.56 3.96 37.90
C LEU A 108 6.89 5.16 38.81
N ARG A 109 6.57 6.38 38.38
CA ARG A 109 6.78 7.59 39.18
C ARG A 109 5.88 7.64 40.42
N ILE A 110 4.64 7.17 40.31
CA ILE A 110 3.68 7.13 41.42
C ILE A 110 4.01 5.98 42.40
N VAL A 111 4.37 4.80 41.88
CA VAL A 111 4.59 3.59 42.69
C VAL A 111 6.01 3.53 43.26
N GLY A 112 7.03 4.03 42.55
CA GLY A 112 8.42 4.08 43.00
C GLY A 112 8.78 5.33 43.83
N GLY A 113 7.81 6.20 44.10
CA GLY A 113 7.96 7.41 44.91
C GLY A 113 7.66 7.25 46.40
N LEU A 114 7.68 6.02 46.93
CA LEU A 114 7.69 5.68 48.37
C LEU A 114 9.02 5.04 48.73
#